data_AF-A0A6S6T876-F1
#
_entry.id   AF-A0A6S6T876-F1
#
_cell.length_a   1.000
_cell.length_b   1.000
_cell.length_c   1.000
_cell.angle_alpha   90.00
_cell.angle_beta   90.00
_cell.angle_gamma   90.00
#
_symmetry.space_group_name_H-M   'P 1'
#
loop_
_entity.id
_entity.type
_entity.pdbx_description
1 polymer ?
#
loop_
_entity_poly.entity_id
_entity_poly.type
_entity_poly.pdbx_seq_one_letter_code
_entity_poly.pdbx_strand_id
1 'polypeptide(L)'
;MGNILLILTLLLLYVSFFLLLFSYFSIFSCCCRGVRKIILNALKTFKGIGILVSHDRELLDSLSQSTVILKNGDALAYKTSFSNAMDEYRKNIEFLEKTQIKHNIELKKLKKSIQLQQEKVSQSKKRFSKKSLDQNDSDSKNKINLAKLTGKDKNDGQVITKLQSKQKQLLAKTIKTDKTYKLGIEFNSLKSKNIFPIIIENNILKLSETKKLSYQILSINEYDKIGIIGENGSGKSSFINHMLSTKDLKDEYLYIPQEITEEESKKLFDGINSLGNDIKGEIYTIIRKLSSDPIKLQDSFIPSPGEIRKLMIAKGLLQSPSLIILDEPTNHMDLDSIISLELALKEYNGTMIIISHDKTFLDAVITHIWEFRKEDEDLYRIKN
;
A
#
# COMPACT_ATOMS: atom_id res chain seq x y z
N MET A 1 -16.07 -22.91 24.05
CA MET A 1 -14.64 -22.68 23.77
C MET A 1 -13.82 -23.97 23.62
N GLY A 2 -14.13 -25.07 24.32
CA GLY A 2 -13.35 -26.33 24.22
C GLY A 2 -13.30 -27.00 22.84
N ASN A 3 -14.39 -26.96 22.05
CA ASN A 3 -14.44 -27.67 20.76
C ASN A 3 -13.68 -26.97 19.62
N ILE A 4 -13.47 -25.65 19.69
CA ILE A 4 -12.72 -24.90 18.66
C ILE A 4 -11.22 -25.12 18.85
N LEU A 5 -10.75 -25.19 20.10
CA LEU A 5 -9.35 -25.46 20.40
C LEU A 5 -8.95 -26.90 20.03
N LEU A 6 -9.87 -27.86 20.17
CA LEU A 6 -9.67 -29.25 19.75
C LEU A 6 -9.59 -29.39 18.22
N ILE A 7 -10.42 -28.65 17.48
CA ILE A 7 -10.37 -28.61 16.01
C ILE A 7 -9.09 -27.92 15.53
N LEU A 8 -8.64 -26.84 16.17
CA LEU A 8 -7.36 -26.19 15.83
C LEU A 8 -6.16 -27.07 16.13
N THR A 9 -6.16 -27.83 17.22
CA THR A 9 -5.06 -28.75 17.58
C THR A 9 -5.03 -29.99 16.70
N LEU A 10 -6.19 -30.54 16.32
CA LEU A 10 -6.27 -31.60 15.30
C LEU A 10 -5.88 -31.10 13.90
N LEU A 11 -6.20 -29.84 13.55
CA LEU A 11 -5.70 -29.21 12.34
C LEU A 11 -4.18 -29.03 12.40
N LEU A 12 -3.60 -28.55 13.50
CA LEU A 12 -2.15 -28.38 13.64
C LEU A 12 -1.36 -29.69 13.50
N LEU A 13 -1.92 -30.80 13.99
CA LEU A 13 -1.34 -32.15 13.84
C LEU A 13 -1.41 -32.67 12.39
N TYR A 14 -2.48 -32.39 11.65
CA TYR A 14 -2.57 -32.74 10.22
C TYR A 14 -1.79 -31.78 9.30
N VAL A 15 -1.72 -30.50 9.67
CA VAL A 15 -0.99 -29.45 8.95
C VAL A 15 0.52 -29.70 9.05
N SER A 16 1.01 -30.42 10.05
CA SER A 16 2.42 -30.83 10.14
C SER A 16 2.87 -31.77 9.00
N PHE A 17 1.94 -32.48 8.35
CA PHE A 17 2.27 -33.33 7.19
C PHE A 17 2.19 -32.58 5.85
N PHE A 18 1.59 -31.38 5.81
CA PHE A 18 1.39 -30.59 4.58
C PHE A 18 2.14 -29.24 4.57
N LEU A 19 2.58 -28.75 5.74
CA LEU A 19 3.47 -27.59 5.90
C LEU A 19 4.85 -27.80 5.24
N LEU A 20 5.21 -29.05 4.94
CA LEU A 20 6.49 -29.39 4.30
C LEU A 20 6.58 -28.99 2.82
N LEU A 21 5.50 -28.50 2.20
CA LEU A 21 5.55 -27.91 0.86
C LEU A 21 5.83 -26.40 0.85
N PHE A 22 5.88 -25.73 2.01
CA PHE A 22 5.92 -24.26 2.07
C PHE A 22 7.30 -23.62 1.97
N SER A 23 8.39 -24.30 2.37
CA SER A 23 9.74 -23.75 2.13
C SER A 23 10.21 -23.89 0.68
N TYR A 24 9.56 -24.73 -0.12
CA TYR A 24 9.94 -24.95 -1.53
C TYR A 24 9.16 -24.08 -2.53
N PHE A 25 8.17 -23.30 -2.10
CA PHE A 25 7.39 -22.49 -3.04
C PHE A 25 8.07 -21.17 -3.46
N SER A 26 9.05 -20.65 -2.70
CA SER A 26 9.94 -19.59 -3.21
C SER A 26 10.83 -20.09 -4.36
N ILE A 27 11.06 -21.40 -4.47
CA ILE A 27 11.75 -22.02 -5.62
C ILE A 27 10.79 -22.16 -6.84
N PHE A 28 9.47 -22.05 -6.63
CA PHE A 28 8.46 -22.22 -7.68
C PHE A 28 8.20 -20.98 -8.56
N SER A 29 8.75 -19.80 -8.20
CA SER A 29 8.84 -18.67 -9.14
C SER A 29 9.69 -19.01 -10.39
N CYS A 30 10.39 -20.16 -10.36
CA CYS A 30 11.33 -20.61 -11.38
C CYS A 30 10.84 -21.80 -12.24
N CYS A 31 9.63 -22.33 -12.02
CA CYS A 31 9.20 -23.56 -12.72
C CYS A 31 8.48 -23.27 -14.04
N CYS A 32 9.00 -23.86 -15.14
CA CYS A 32 8.45 -23.83 -16.49
C CYS A 32 6.92 -23.91 -16.52
N ARG A 33 6.30 -23.15 -17.43
CA ARG A 33 4.83 -23.06 -17.67
C ARG A 33 4.09 -24.42 -17.66
N GLY A 34 4.77 -25.51 -17.99
CA GLY A 34 4.27 -26.89 -17.93
C GLY A 34 4.03 -27.43 -16.52
N VAL A 35 4.95 -27.20 -15.57
CA VAL A 35 4.86 -27.76 -14.21
C VAL A 35 3.69 -27.12 -13.44
N ARG A 36 3.49 -25.80 -13.60
CA ARG A 36 2.37 -25.07 -12.98
C ARG A 36 1.01 -25.64 -13.42
N LYS A 37 0.85 -25.99 -14.70
CA LYS A 37 -0.39 -26.61 -15.22
C LYS A 37 -0.65 -28.00 -14.64
N ILE A 38 0.40 -28.81 -14.48
CA ILE A 38 0.27 -30.16 -13.92
C ILE A 38 -0.18 -30.08 -12.46
N ILE A 39 0.43 -29.20 -11.66
CA ILE A 39 0.05 -28.99 -10.25
C ILE A 39 -1.38 -28.46 -10.15
N LEU A 40 -1.76 -27.47 -10.98
CA LEU A 40 -3.13 -26.97 -11.01
C LEU A 40 -4.16 -28.07 -11.29
N ASN A 41 -3.88 -28.95 -12.25
CA ASN A 41 -4.77 -30.06 -12.56
C ASN A 41 -4.85 -31.07 -11.39
N ALA A 42 -3.72 -31.41 -10.77
CA ALA A 42 -3.70 -32.29 -9.61
C ALA A 42 -4.52 -31.73 -8.44
N LEU A 43 -4.37 -30.43 -8.15
CA LEU A 43 -5.12 -29.74 -7.09
C LEU A 43 -6.63 -29.65 -7.42
N LYS A 44 -7.01 -29.45 -8.70
CA LYS A 44 -8.42 -29.45 -9.12
C LYS A 44 -9.09 -30.82 -8.97
N THR A 45 -8.34 -31.91 -9.14
CA THR A 45 -8.87 -33.27 -8.99
C THR A 45 -8.97 -33.75 -7.55
N PHE A 46 -8.45 -32.99 -6.59
CA PHE A 46 -8.50 -33.35 -5.17
C PHE A 46 -9.94 -33.27 -4.65
N LYS A 47 -10.43 -34.37 -4.07
CA LYS A 47 -11.82 -34.50 -3.58
C LYS A 47 -12.01 -34.14 -2.10
N GLY A 48 -10.96 -33.65 -1.43
CA GLY A 48 -11.01 -33.25 -0.02
C GLY A 48 -11.11 -31.74 0.18
N ILE A 49 -11.07 -31.30 1.44
CA ILE A 49 -10.95 -29.88 1.80
C ILE A 49 -9.48 -29.50 1.75
N GLY A 50 -9.12 -28.58 0.85
CA GLY A 50 -7.78 -28.00 0.75
C GLY A 50 -7.78 -26.58 1.30
N ILE A 51 -6.80 -26.26 2.16
CA ILE A 51 -6.50 -24.86 2.54
C ILE A 51 -5.30 -24.43 1.72
N LEU A 52 -5.50 -23.40 0.91
CA LEU A 52 -4.49 -22.87 0.01
C LEU A 52 -4.10 -21.47 0.47
N VAL A 53 -2.83 -21.29 0.80
CA VAL A 53 -2.24 -19.97 1.09
C VAL A 53 -1.23 -19.69 0.00
N SER A 54 -1.42 -18.61 -0.74
CA SER A 54 -0.55 -18.22 -1.85
C SER A 54 -0.61 -16.71 -2.05
N HIS A 55 0.39 -16.15 -2.72
CA HIS A 55 0.39 -14.76 -3.21
C HIS A 55 0.02 -14.67 -4.70
N ASP A 56 -0.10 -15.81 -5.39
CA ASP A 56 -0.43 -15.90 -6.81
C ASP A 56 -1.94 -15.76 -7.04
N ARG A 57 -2.36 -14.61 -7.57
CA ARG A 57 -3.77 -14.25 -7.82
C ARG A 57 -4.46 -15.23 -8.77
N GLU A 58 -3.79 -15.65 -9.84
CA GLU A 58 -4.35 -16.53 -10.87
C GLU A 58 -4.57 -17.95 -10.32
N LEU A 59 -3.64 -18.43 -9.49
CA LEU A 59 -3.76 -19.73 -8.83
C LEU A 59 -4.88 -19.72 -7.77
N LEU A 60 -4.97 -18.65 -6.97
CA LEU A 60 -6.05 -18.48 -6.00
C LEU A 60 -7.41 -18.43 -6.70
N ASP A 61 -7.57 -17.63 -7.74
CA ASP A 61 -8.84 -17.53 -8.48
C ASP A 61 -9.27 -18.85 -9.12
N SER A 62 -8.32 -19.62 -9.64
CA SER A 62 -8.60 -20.88 -10.34
C SER A 62 -9.01 -22.02 -9.40
N LEU A 63 -8.58 -21.98 -8.12
CA LEU A 63 -8.77 -23.07 -7.16
C LEU A 63 -9.71 -22.72 -6.00
N SER A 64 -9.82 -21.46 -5.60
CA SER A 64 -10.55 -21.07 -4.40
C SER A 64 -12.06 -21.00 -4.67
N GLN A 65 -12.85 -21.74 -3.89
CA GLN A 65 -14.31 -21.62 -3.84
C GLN A 65 -14.79 -20.71 -2.70
N SER A 66 -13.93 -20.48 -1.72
CA SER A 66 -14.16 -19.59 -0.58
C SER A 66 -12.83 -18.99 -0.16
N THR A 67 -12.84 -17.72 0.22
CA THR A 67 -11.65 -16.95 0.59
C THR A 67 -11.79 -16.44 2.00
N VAL A 68 -10.75 -16.63 2.81
CA VAL A 68 -10.67 -16.06 4.15
C VAL A 68 -9.57 -15.01 4.16
N ILE A 69 -9.93 -13.77 4.49
CA ILE A 69 -9.01 -12.65 4.62
C ILE A 69 -8.72 -12.45 6.10
N LEU A 70 -7.45 -12.60 6.49
CA LEU A 70 -6.99 -12.38 7.84
C LEU A 70 -6.39 -10.97 7.94
N LYS A 71 -6.94 -10.10 8.78
CA LYS A 71 -6.41 -8.74 9.00
C LYS A 71 -6.62 -8.29 10.43
N ASN A 72 -5.59 -7.76 11.08
CA ASN A 72 -5.60 -7.26 12.47
C ASN A 72 -6.10 -8.25 13.52
N GLY A 73 -5.91 -9.55 13.29
CA GLY A 73 -6.43 -10.60 14.17
C GLY A 73 -7.89 -10.97 13.92
N ASP A 74 -8.58 -10.30 12.98
CA ASP A 74 -9.91 -10.66 12.53
C ASP A 74 -9.85 -11.55 11.27
N ALA A 75 -10.81 -12.46 11.16
CA ALA A 75 -10.97 -13.35 10.00
C ALA A 75 -12.29 -13.05 9.28
N LEU A 76 -12.20 -12.56 8.05
CA LEU A 76 -13.34 -12.24 7.20
C LEU A 76 -13.49 -13.33 6.14
N ALA A 77 -14.58 -14.10 6.22
CA ALA A 77 -14.83 -15.22 5.33
C ALA A 77 -15.82 -14.83 4.21
N TYR A 78 -15.44 -15.10 2.97
CA TYR A 78 -16.21 -14.86 1.75
C TYR A 78 -16.44 -16.18 1.03
N LYS A 79 -17.69 -16.45 0.61
CA LYS A 79 -18.06 -17.67 -0.12
C LYS A 79 -17.94 -17.49 -1.64
N THR A 80 -16.82 -16.92 -2.07
CA THR A 80 -16.56 -16.58 -3.47
C THR A 80 -15.10 -16.87 -3.80
N SER A 81 -14.75 -16.80 -5.09
CA SER A 81 -13.37 -16.83 -5.54
C SER A 81 -12.60 -15.60 -5.05
N PHE A 82 -11.29 -15.70 -5.02
CA PHE A 82 -10.39 -14.69 -4.47
C PHE A 82 -10.61 -13.27 -5.01
N SER A 83 -10.69 -13.07 -6.33
CA SER A 83 -10.92 -11.75 -6.94
C SER A 83 -12.27 -11.15 -6.55
N ASN A 84 -13.33 -11.97 -6.53
CA ASN A 84 -14.66 -11.52 -6.12
C ASN A 84 -14.71 -11.19 -4.62
N ALA A 85 -14.08 -12.02 -3.78
CA ALA A 85 -13.94 -11.78 -2.36
C ALA A 85 -13.17 -10.47 -2.10
N MET A 86 -12.11 -10.22 -2.86
CA MET A 86 -11.33 -8.99 -2.76
C MET A 86 -12.12 -7.76 -3.22
N ASP A 87 -12.93 -7.85 -4.26
CA ASP A 87 -13.79 -6.75 -4.67
C ASP A 87 -14.86 -6.43 -3.64
N GLU A 88 -15.49 -7.45 -3.03
CA GLU A 88 -16.44 -7.27 -1.94
C GLU A 88 -15.77 -6.67 -0.70
N TYR A 89 -14.59 -7.18 -0.35
CA TYR A 89 -13.76 -6.63 0.72
C TYR A 89 -13.41 -5.15 0.47
N ARG A 90 -12.94 -4.79 -0.73
CA ARG A 90 -12.63 -3.40 -1.12
C ARG A 90 -13.85 -2.50 -1.01
N LYS A 91 -15.03 -2.93 -1.49
CA LYS A 91 -16.28 -2.18 -1.35
C LYS A 91 -16.65 -1.96 0.12
N ASN A 92 -16.49 -2.98 0.96
CA ASN A 92 -16.74 -2.86 2.39
C ASN A 92 -15.79 -1.87 3.05
N ILE A 93 -14.49 -1.92 2.74
CA ILE A 93 -13.51 -0.96 3.25
C ILE A 93 -13.82 0.47 2.78
N GLU A 94 -14.11 0.68 1.49
CA GLU A 94 -14.45 2.01 0.96
C GLU A 94 -15.74 2.57 1.60
N PHE A 95 -16.73 1.71 1.85
CA PHE A 95 -17.93 2.07 2.57
C PHE A 95 -17.62 2.48 4.02
N LEU A 96 -16.79 1.71 4.71
CA LEU A 96 -16.33 2.02 6.07
C LEU A 96 -15.54 3.33 6.13
N GLU A 97 -14.70 3.63 5.15
CA GLU A 97 -13.98 4.90 5.05
C GLU A 97 -14.93 6.08 4.83
N LYS A 98 -15.86 5.97 3.88
CA LYS A 98 -16.84 7.02 3.59
C LYS A 98 -17.72 7.32 4.81
N THR A 99 -18.13 6.28 5.54
CA THR A 99 -18.90 6.44 6.78
C THR A 99 -18.05 7.09 7.87
N GLN A 100 -16.79 6.72 8.01
CA GLN A 100 -15.86 7.34 8.97
C GLN A 100 -15.58 8.82 8.65
N ILE A 101 -15.40 9.18 7.37
CA ILE A 101 -15.21 10.58 6.94
C ILE A 101 -16.45 11.41 7.29
N LYS A 102 -17.65 10.90 6.96
CA LYS A 102 -18.92 11.56 7.32
C LYS A 102 -19.03 11.75 8.83
N HIS A 103 -18.69 10.72 9.60
CA HIS A 103 -18.70 10.74 11.06
C HIS A 103 -17.74 11.79 11.64
N ASN A 104 -16.52 11.87 11.10
CA ASN A 104 -15.52 12.88 11.50
C ASN A 104 -15.96 14.31 11.19
N ILE A 105 -16.59 14.53 10.03
CA ILE A 105 -17.16 15.83 9.65
C ILE A 105 -18.28 16.21 10.64
N GLU A 106 -19.17 15.27 10.99
CA GLU A 106 -20.25 15.52 11.96
C GLU A 106 -19.68 15.86 13.34
N LEU A 107 -18.67 15.12 13.81
CA LEU A 107 -17.98 15.40 15.07
C LEU A 107 -17.34 16.79 15.08
N LYS A 108 -16.71 17.21 13.98
CA LYS A 108 -16.12 18.55 13.87
C LYS A 108 -17.17 19.65 13.90
N LYS A 109 -18.30 19.47 13.21
CA LYS A 109 -19.44 20.41 13.26
C LYS A 109 -20.01 20.51 14.68
N LEU A 110 -20.22 19.37 15.33
CA LEU A 110 -20.79 19.33 16.68
C LEU A 110 -19.88 19.98 17.72
N LYS A 111 -18.56 19.75 17.64
CA LYS A 111 -17.57 20.43 18.51
C LYS A 111 -17.63 21.95 18.35
N LYS A 112 -17.69 22.46 17.12
CA LYS A 112 -17.83 23.91 16.86
C LYS A 112 -19.13 24.47 17.46
N SER A 113 -20.25 23.76 17.31
CA SER A 113 -21.54 24.19 17.88
C SER A 113 -21.51 24.22 19.41
N ILE A 114 -20.88 23.23 20.06
CA ILE A 114 -20.70 23.21 21.52
C ILE A 114 -19.88 24.41 21.97
N GLN A 115 -18.75 24.69 21.30
CA GLN A 115 -17.89 25.81 21.63
C GLN A 115 -18.62 27.16 21.52
N LEU A 116 -19.32 27.40 20.40
CA LEU A 116 -20.11 28.62 20.20
C LEU A 116 -21.18 28.80 21.28
N GLN A 117 -21.84 27.71 21.68
CA GLN A 117 -22.87 27.76 22.72
C GLN A 117 -22.26 28.03 24.11
N GLN A 118 -21.09 27.44 24.41
CA GLN A 118 -20.34 27.73 25.64
C GLN A 118 -19.88 29.19 25.70
N GLU A 119 -19.40 29.75 24.59
CA GLU A 119 -19.02 31.16 24.48
C GLU A 119 -20.22 32.08 24.75
N LYS A 120 -21.39 31.81 24.14
CA LYS A 120 -22.64 32.55 24.39
C LYS A 120 -23.03 32.52 25.88
N VAL A 121 -22.99 31.33 26.49
CA VAL A 121 -23.29 31.17 27.93
C VAL A 121 -22.26 31.89 28.79
N SER A 122 -20.98 31.89 28.41
CA SER A 122 -19.94 32.62 29.14
C SER A 122 -20.17 34.14 29.07
N GLN A 123 -20.55 34.66 27.90
CA GLN A 123 -20.85 36.07 27.69
C GLN A 123 -22.12 36.50 28.42
N SER A 124 -23.18 35.67 28.41
CA SER A 124 -24.39 35.94 29.19
C SER A 124 -24.07 35.96 30.69
N LYS A 125 -23.32 34.98 31.20
CA LYS A 125 -22.87 34.95 32.61
C LYS A 125 -22.04 36.17 32.99
N LYS A 126 -21.16 36.66 32.11
CA LYS A 126 -20.41 37.91 32.31
C LYS A 126 -21.34 39.12 32.38
N ARG A 127 -22.34 39.23 31.48
CA ARG A 127 -23.35 40.32 31.49
C ARG A 127 -24.26 40.29 32.71
N PHE A 128 -24.53 39.11 33.27
CA PHE A 128 -25.35 38.93 34.48
C PHE A 128 -24.53 38.93 35.78
N SER A 129 -23.24 39.26 35.70
CA SER A 129 -22.36 39.45 36.85
C SER A 129 -22.58 40.84 37.45
N LYS A 130 -22.76 40.92 38.76
CA LYS A 130 -22.89 42.19 39.49
C LYS A 130 -21.54 42.75 39.96
N LYS A 131 -20.42 42.07 39.65
CA LYS A 131 -19.08 42.41 40.17
C LYS A 131 -18.52 43.74 39.63
N SER A 132 -18.98 44.22 38.47
CA SER A 132 -18.52 45.47 37.87
C SER A 132 -19.51 46.63 38.05
N LEU A 133 -20.58 46.44 38.84
CA LEU A 133 -21.59 47.45 39.09
C LEU A 133 -21.31 48.17 40.40
N ASP A 134 -21.58 49.48 40.41
CA ASP A 134 -21.42 50.31 41.60
C ASP A 134 -22.35 49.84 42.74
N GLN A 135 -21.93 50.07 43.98
CA GLN A 135 -22.63 49.58 45.17
C GLN A 135 -24.03 50.21 45.30
N ASN A 136 -24.21 51.42 44.79
CA ASN A 136 -25.46 52.20 44.88
C ASN A 136 -26.36 52.14 43.64
N ASP A 137 -25.98 51.43 42.58
CA ASP A 137 -26.81 51.28 41.36
C ASP A 137 -27.82 50.13 41.52
N SER A 138 -28.99 50.46 42.11
CA SER A 138 -30.11 49.53 42.35
C SER A 138 -30.87 49.16 41.06
N ASP A 139 -30.97 50.09 40.11
CA ASP A 139 -31.68 49.91 38.85
C ASP A 139 -31.01 48.87 37.94
N SER A 140 -29.68 48.96 37.77
CA SER A 140 -28.93 47.96 37.00
C SER A 140 -28.97 46.58 37.65
N LYS A 141 -28.97 46.51 39.00
CA LYS A 141 -29.08 45.25 39.75
C LYS A 141 -30.46 44.61 39.60
N ASN A 142 -31.53 45.42 39.61
CA ASN A 142 -32.90 44.95 39.42
C ASN A 142 -33.13 44.44 37.98
N LYS A 143 -32.57 45.13 36.98
CA LYS A 143 -32.63 44.69 35.57
C LYS A 143 -31.93 43.35 35.33
N ILE A 144 -30.77 43.12 35.97
CA ILE A 144 -30.08 41.82 35.95
C ILE A 144 -30.90 40.72 36.65
N ASN A 145 -31.53 41.04 37.78
CA ASN A 145 -32.38 40.08 38.51
C ASN A 145 -33.60 39.66 37.69
N LEU A 146 -34.27 40.63 37.04
CA LEU A 146 -35.41 40.38 36.18
C LEU A 146 -35.04 39.46 35.02
N ALA A 147 -33.89 39.70 34.39
CA ALA A 147 -33.38 38.88 33.30
C ALA A 147 -33.02 37.44 33.73
N LYS A 148 -32.48 37.23 34.94
CA LYS A 148 -32.28 35.89 35.51
C LYS A 148 -33.60 35.16 35.75
N LEU A 149 -34.65 35.88 36.15
CA LEU A 149 -35.99 35.34 36.39
C LEU A 149 -36.66 34.81 35.11
N THR A 150 -36.31 35.36 33.95
CA THR A 150 -36.87 34.93 32.64
C THR A 150 -36.38 33.55 32.15
N GLY A 151 -35.56 32.82 32.93
CA GLY A 151 -35.25 31.41 32.68
C GLY A 151 -34.36 31.08 31.48
N LYS A 152 -33.87 32.10 30.75
CA LYS A 152 -33.03 31.95 29.55
C LYS A 152 -31.77 31.12 29.81
N ASP A 153 -31.15 31.26 30.99
CA ASP A 153 -29.94 30.51 31.39
C ASP A 153 -30.19 28.99 31.56
N LYS A 154 -31.41 28.57 31.95
CA LYS A 154 -31.74 27.15 32.13
C LYS A 154 -31.82 26.44 30.77
N ASN A 155 -32.37 27.11 29.76
CA ASN A 155 -32.50 26.57 28.41
C ASN A 155 -31.13 26.43 27.72
N ASP A 156 -30.26 27.44 27.85
CA ASP A 156 -28.93 27.39 27.23
C ASP A 156 -28.04 26.30 27.83
N GLY A 157 -28.13 26.05 29.13
CA GLY A 157 -27.45 24.93 29.80
C GLY A 157 -27.92 23.57 29.31
N GLN A 158 -29.23 23.36 29.18
CA GLN A 158 -29.80 22.10 28.66
C GLN A 158 -29.38 21.80 27.22
N VAL A 159 -29.26 22.83 26.38
CA VAL A 159 -28.78 22.69 25.01
C VAL A 159 -27.33 22.18 24.98
N ILE A 160 -26.44 22.69 25.84
CA ILE A 160 -25.06 22.22 25.93
C ILE A 160 -25.01 20.75 26.33
N THR A 161 -25.76 20.35 27.37
CA THR A 161 -25.78 18.96 27.86
C THR A 161 -26.28 18.00 26.78
N LYS A 162 -27.29 18.41 25.99
CA LYS A 162 -27.81 17.63 24.86
C LYS A 162 -26.80 17.49 23.72
N LEU A 163 -26.04 18.54 23.42
CA LEU A 163 -24.99 18.47 22.41
C LEU A 163 -23.81 17.60 22.87
N GLN A 164 -23.43 17.68 24.14
CA GLN A 164 -22.39 16.85 24.75
C GLN A 164 -22.78 15.36 24.79
N SER A 165 -24.04 15.05 25.11
CA SER A 165 -24.52 13.65 25.08
C SER A 165 -24.51 13.08 23.66
N LYS A 166 -24.95 13.87 22.66
CA LYS A 166 -24.84 13.50 21.24
C LYS A 166 -23.38 13.30 20.82
N GLN A 167 -22.46 14.14 21.29
CA GLN A 167 -21.03 13.99 21.01
C GLN A 167 -20.48 12.69 21.59
N LYS A 168 -20.85 12.35 22.84
CA LYS A 168 -20.42 11.11 23.49
C LYS A 168 -20.95 9.87 22.77
N GLN A 169 -22.20 9.89 22.32
CA GLN A 169 -22.80 8.80 21.53
C GLN A 169 -22.09 8.62 20.18
N LEU A 170 -21.77 9.70 19.47
CA LEU A 170 -21.02 9.64 18.23
C LEU A 170 -19.59 9.11 18.47
N LEU A 171 -18.90 9.58 19.52
CA LEU A 171 -17.58 9.06 19.88
C LEU A 171 -17.59 7.58 20.24
N ALA A 172 -18.64 7.08 20.89
CA ALA A 172 -18.79 5.65 21.20
C ALA A 172 -19.08 4.78 19.97
N LYS A 173 -19.71 5.34 18.94
CA LYS A 173 -19.95 4.68 17.64
C LYS A 173 -18.76 4.75 16.68
N THR A 174 -17.64 5.33 17.09
CA THR A 174 -16.47 5.44 16.22
C THR A 174 -15.98 4.04 15.89
N ILE A 175 -16.14 3.67 14.62
CA ILE A 175 -15.62 2.41 14.11
C ILE A 175 -14.10 2.51 14.21
N LYS A 176 -13.46 1.55 14.89
CA LYS A 176 -12.01 1.35 14.81
C LYS A 176 -11.71 0.81 13.42
N THR A 177 -11.69 1.69 12.42
CA THR A 177 -11.13 1.37 11.11
C THR A 177 -9.65 1.70 11.18
N ASP A 178 -8.80 0.83 10.63
CA ASP A 178 -7.47 1.27 10.28
C ASP A 178 -7.58 2.50 9.38
N LYS A 179 -6.70 3.45 9.61
CA LYS A 179 -6.54 4.56 8.68
C LYS A 179 -5.89 3.98 7.43
N THR A 180 -6.69 3.59 6.45
CA THR A 180 -6.27 3.50 5.06
C THR A 180 -6.00 4.92 4.60
N TYR A 181 -4.71 5.24 4.46
CA TYR A 181 -4.30 6.50 3.90
C TYR A 181 -4.63 6.44 2.41
N LYS A 182 -5.23 7.51 1.86
CA LYS A 182 -5.27 7.66 0.41
C LYS A 182 -3.83 7.48 -0.10
N LEU A 183 -3.65 6.50 -0.97
CA LEU A 183 -2.38 6.05 -1.54
C LEU A 183 -1.73 7.08 -2.48
N GLY A 184 -2.25 8.32 -2.51
CA GLY A 184 -1.64 9.45 -3.20
C GLY A 184 -0.26 9.75 -2.64
N ILE A 185 0.72 8.96 -3.06
CA ILE A 185 2.09 9.39 -3.14
C ILE A 185 2.02 10.51 -4.16
N GLU A 186 1.96 11.75 -3.68
CA GLU A 186 2.18 12.89 -4.55
C GLU A 186 3.63 12.78 -4.98
N PHE A 187 3.83 12.18 -6.15
CA PHE A 187 5.10 12.21 -6.83
C PHE A 187 5.28 13.66 -7.22
N ASN A 188 6.02 14.40 -6.40
CA ASN A 188 6.56 15.69 -6.78
C ASN A 188 7.58 15.43 -7.89
N SER A 189 7.08 15.17 -9.10
CA SER A 189 7.86 15.23 -10.32
C SER A 189 8.32 16.68 -10.45
N LEU A 190 9.54 16.94 -9.98
CA LEU A 190 10.29 18.04 -10.54
C LEU A 190 10.42 17.70 -12.03
N LYS A 191 9.81 18.52 -12.89
CA LYS A 191 9.87 18.38 -14.35
C LYS A 191 11.25 17.88 -14.77
N SER A 192 11.30 16.72 -15.41
CA SER A 192 12.57 16.10 -15.76
C SER A 192 13.40 17.03 -16.64
N LYS A 193 14.70 17.07 -16.34
CA LYS A 193 15.72 17.62 -17.23
C LYS A 193 15.87 16.66 -18.42
N ASN A 194 16.34 17.17 -19.55
CA ASN A 194 16.40 16.57 -20.90
C ASN A 194 17.07 15.17 -21.05
N ILE A 195 16.69 14.13 -20.30
CA ILE A 195 17.20 12.76 -20.47
C ILE A 195 16.42 11.95 -21.53
N PHE A 196 15.20 12.40 -21.86
CA PHE A 196 14.36 11.78 -22.88
C PHE A 196 14.49 12.50 -24.23
N PRO A 197 14.39 11.78 -25.36
CA PRO A 197 14.17 10.34 -25.47
C PRO A 197 15.46 9.52 -25.29
N ILE A 198 15.36 8.36 -24.63
CA ILE A 198 16.45 7.39 -24.54
C ILE A 198 16.34 6.43 -25.72
N ILE A 199 17.27 6.53 -26.67
CA ILE A 199 17.32 5.64 -27.84
C ILE A 199 18.37 4.56 -27.59
N ILE A 200 17.93 3.31 -27.61
CA ILE A 200 18.76 2.12 -27.52
C ILE A 200 18.96 1.61 -28.95
N GLU A 201 20.19 1.67 -29.44
CA GLU A 201 20.55 1.22 -30.79
C GLU A 201 20.42 -0.29 -30.90
N ASN A 202 20.16 -0.80 -32.10
CA ASN A 202 20.08 -2.24 -32.32
C ASN A 202 21.41 -2.92 -31.99
N ASN A 203 21.36 -3.97 -31.20
CA ASN A 203 22.57 -4.70 -30.82
C ASN A 203 22.25 -6.18 -30.56
N ILE A 204 23.32 -6.97 -30.48
CA ILE A 204 23.28 -8.38 -30.07
C ILE A 204 24.07 -8.49 -28.77
N LEU A 205 23.35 -8.62 -27.66
CA LEU A 205 23.93 -8.84 -26.36
C LEU A 205 24.27 -10.32 -26.19
N LYS A 206 25.53 -10.64 -25.88
CA LYS A 206 25.92 -11.99 -25.44
C LYS A 206 25.56 -12.14 -23.95
N LEU A 207 24.66 -13.07 -23.65
CA LEU A 207 24.21 -13.39 -22.29
C LEU A 207 25.09 -14.47 -21.64
N SER A 208 25.51 -15.46 -22.44
CA SER A 208 26.45 -16.52 -22.06
C SER A 208 27.29 -16.95 -23.27
N GLU A 209 28.11 -18.00 -23.14
CA GLU A 209 28.86 -18.57 -24.26
C GLU A 209 27.96 -19.00 -25.43
N THR A 210 26.75 -19.49 -25.13
CA THR A 210 25.78 -19.94 -26.15
C THR A 210 24.68 -18.91 -26.40
N LYS A 211 24.16 -18.26 -25.33
CA LYS A 211 22.93 -17.45 -25.42
C LYS A 211 23.19 -16.03 -25.91
N LYS A 212 22.37 -15.59 -26.86
CA LYS A 212 22.38 -14.24 -27.43
C LYS A 212 20.99 -13.62 -27.37
N LEU A 213 20.95 -12.32 -27.10
CA LEU A 213 19.75 -11.50 -27.15
C LEU A 213 19.92 -10.45 -28.25
N SER A 214 19.09 -10.54 -29.28
CA SER A 214 19.01 -9.55 -30.35
C SER A 214 17.87 -8.58 -30.07
N TYR A 215 18.10 -7.30 -30.33
CA TYR A 215 17.05 -6.29 -30.25
C TYR A 215 17.21 -5.25 -31.34
N GLN A 216 16.07 -4.75 -31.81
CA GLN A 216 16.02 -3.65 -32.76
C GLN A 216 16.17 -2.32 -32.00
N ILE A 217 16.09 -1.21 -32.73
CA ILE A 217 16.13 0.12 -32.13
C ILE A 217 14.90 0.25 -31.21
N LEU A 218 15.14 0.54 -29.94
CA LEU A 218 14.10 0.78 -28.94
C LEU A 218 14.18 2.24 -28.49
N SER A 219 13.04 2.88 -28.33
CA SER A 219 12.95 4.27 -27.82
C SER A 219 12.12 4.30 -26.55
N ILE A 220 12.60 5.06 -25.57
CA ILE A 220 11.89 5.34 -24.33
C ILE A 220 11.64 6.85 -24.28
N ASN A 221 10.38 7.25 -24.23
CA ASN A 221 9.95 8.64 -24.14
C ASN A 221 9.62 9.06 -22.70
N GLU A 222 9.41 10.35 -22.52
CA GLU A 222 8.89 10.88 -21.26
C GLU A 222 7.47 10.32 -21.02
N TYR A 223 7.20 9.91 -19.78
CA TYR A 223 5.94 9.30 -19.32
C TYR A 223 5.65 7.88 -19.84
N ASP A 224 6.57 7.23 -20.57
CA ASP A 224 6.39 5.84 -21.00
C ASP A 224 6.40 4.89 -19.80
N LYS A 225 5.42 3.98 -19.73
CA LYS A 225 5.39 2.90 -18.75
C LYS A 225 5.60 1.58 -19.48
N ILE A 226 6.81 1.05 -19.43
CA ILE A 226 7.23 -0.10 -20.24
C ILE A 226 7.28 -1.34 -19.35
N GLY A 227 6.52 -2.38 -19.69
CA GLY A 227 6.62 -3.69 -19.06
C GLY A 227 7.52 -4.61 -19.87
N ILE A 228 8.46 -5.29 -19.21
CA ILE A 228 9.31 -6.30 -19.81
C ILE A 228 8.83 -7.67 -19.35
N ILE A 229 8.46 -8.51 -20.31
CA ILE A 229 8.03 -9.90 -20.08
C ILE A 229 8.94 -10.88 -20.83
N GLY A 230 9.11 -12.07 -20.29
CA GLY A 230 9.94 -13.12 -20.90
C GLY A 230 10.13 -14.29 -19.95
N GLU A 231 10.70 -15.40 -20.42
CA GLU A 231 11.01 -16.56 -19.58
C GLU A 231 12.16 -16.27 -18.60
N ASN A 232 12.33 -17.11 -17.57
CA ASN A 232 13.47 -16.98 -16.65
C ASN A 232 14.76 -17.29 -17.42
N GLY A 233 15.78 -16.47 -17.23
CA GLY A 233 17.03 -16.61 -17.97
C GLY A 233 16.96 -16.17 -19.44
N SER A 234 15.92 -15.42 -19.84
CA SER A 234 15.86 -14.75 -21.16
C SER A 234 16.75 -13.51 -21.26
N GLY A 235 17.40 -13.12 -20.16
CA GLY A 235 18.35 -11.99 -20.13
C GLY A 235 17.76 -10.62 -19.81
N LYS A 236 16.59 -10.54 -19.18
CA LYS A 236 15.90 -9.27 -18.84
C LYS A 236 16.76 -8.34 -17.98
N SER A 237 17.24 -8.83 -16.84
CA SER A 237 18.11 -8.07 -15.93
C SER A 237 19.46 -7.74 -16.59
N SER A 238 20.01 -8.66 -17.37
CA SER A 238 21.25 -8.43 -18.14
C SER A 238 21.09 -7.32 -19.18
N PHE A 239 19.94 -7.26 -19.86
CA PHE A 239 19.61 -6.20 -20.81
C PHE A 239 19.53 -4.84 -20.11
N ILE A 240 18.88 -4.77 -18.94
CA ILE A 240 18.84 -3.53 -18.14
C ILE A 240 20.23 -3.10 -17.69
N ASN A 241 21.05 -4.01 -17.16
CA ASN A 241 22.42 -3.68 -16.75
C ASN A 241 23.28 -3.19 -17.93
N HIS A 242 23.08 -3.76 -19.12
CA HIS A 242 23.75 -3.29 -20.32
C HIS A 242 23.26 -1.91 -20.76
N MET A 243 21.94 -1.66 -20.73
CA MET A 243 21.35 -0.36 -21.03
C MET A 243 21.90 0.72 -20.08
N LEU A 244 21.94 0.43 -18.78
CA LEU A 244 22.44 1.32 -17.74
C LEU A 244 23.95 1.59 -17.84
N SER A 245 24.75 0.59 -18.27
CA SER A 245 26.20 0.78 -18.44
C SER A 245 26.58 1.47 -19.75
N THR A 246 25.73 1.37 -20.77
CA THR A 246 25.98 1.97 -22.10
C THR A 246 25.52 3.43 -22.17
N LYS A 247 24.53 3.81 -21.37
CA LYS A 247 23.97 5.17 -21.36
C LYS A 247 24.41 5.92 -20.10
N ASP A 248 24.96 7.11 -20.31
CA ASP A 248 25.19 8.07 -19.22
C ASP A 248 23.87 8.72 -18.81
N LEU A 249 23.19 8.13 -17.82
CA LEU A 249 21.92 8.61 -17.29
C LEU A 249 22.07 9.64 -16.16
N LYS A 250 23.29 10.14 -15.89
CA LYS A 250 23.60 11.22 -14.93
C LYS A 250 22.94 11.06 -13.55
N ASP A 251 22.83 9.82 -13.08
CA ASP A 251 22.18 9.46 -11.80
C ASP A 251 20.71 9.90 -11.65
N GLU A 252 20.01 10.22 -12.76
CA GLU A 252 18.58 10.59 -12.74
C GLU A 252 17.64 9.37 -12.82
N TYR A 253 18.14 8.17 -12.50
CA TYR A 253 17.37 6.94 -12.51
C TYR A 253 17.40 6.23 -11.17
N LEU A 254 16.33 5.48 -10.87
CA LEU A 254 16.24 4.57 -9.75
C LEU A 254 16.18 3.14 -10.29
N TYR A 255 17.15 2.31 -9.92
CA TYR A 255 17.12 0.88 -10.22
C TYR A 255 16.93 0.06 -8.93
N ILE A 256 15.93 -0.80 -8.92
CA ILE A 256 15.67 -1.76 -7.83
C ILE A 256 15.86 -3.18 -8.37
N PRO A 257 16.92 -3.89 -7.95
CA PRO A 257 17.21 -5.24 -8.43
C PRO A 257 16.28 -6.29 -7.82
N GLN A 258 16.22 -7.45 -8.50
CA GLN A 258 15.42 -8.60 -8.06
C GLN A 258 15.92 -9.20 -6.74
N GLU A 259 17.23 -9.32 -6.56
CA GLU A 259 17.85 -9.84 -5.34
C GLU A 259 18.73 -8.77 -4.72
N ILE A 260 18.68 -8.66 -3.40
CA ILE A 260 19.46 -7.72 -2.61
C ILE A 260 20.24 -8.55 -1.60
N THR A 261 21.54 -8.34 -1.54
CA THR A 261 22.37 -9.07 -0.57
C THR A 261 22.09 -8.59 0.86
N GLU A 262 22.40 -9.42 1.86
CA GLU A 262 22.25 -9.03 3.27
C GLU A 262 23.12 -7.81 3.62
N GLU A 263 24.29 -7.68 3.01
CA GLU A 263 25.18 -6.55 3.22
C GLU A 263 24.59 -5.23 2.69
N GLU A 264 24.03 -5.24 1.48
CA GLU A 264 23.35 -4.08 0.89
C GLU A 264 22.12 -3.69 1.70
N SER A 265 21.36 -4.69 2.18
CA SER A 265 20.19 -4.49 3.04
C SER A 265 20.57 -3.76 4.33
N LYS A 266 21.66 -4.19 5.00
CA LYS A 266 22.19 -3.53 6.20
C LYS A 266 22.65 -2.11 5.90
N LYS A 267 23.44 -1.91 4.84
CA LYS A 267 23.90 -0.57 4.42
C LYS A 267 22.74 0.39 4.13
N LEU A 268 21.68 -0.10 3.48
CA LEU A 268 20.47 0.67 3.23
C LEU A 268 19.77 1.06 4.53
N PHE A 269 19.60 0.11 5.44
CA PHE A 269 18.94 0.33 6.72
C PHE A 269 19.72 1.32 7.61
N ASP A 270 21.03 1.14 7.73
CA ASP A 270 21.92 2.06 8.46
C ASP A 270 21.97 3.45 7.81
N GLY A 271 21.98 3.48 6.47
CA GLY A 271 21.86 4.70 5.68
C GLY A 271 20.57 5.45 5.97
N ILE A 272 19.43 4.77 6.11
CA ILE A 272 18.15 5.40 6.46
C ILE A 272 18.14 5.84 7.93
N ASN A 273 18.70 5.05 8.84
CA ASN A 273 18.83 5.38 10.26
C ASN A 273 19.78 6.54 10.55
N SER A 274 20.68 6.88 9.63
CA SER A 274 21.54 8.06 9.74
C SER A 274 20.93 9.35 9.16
N LEU A 275 19.80 9.26 8.44
CA LEU A 275 19.12 10.45 7.90
C LEU A 275 18.49 11.32 9.00
N GLY A 276 18.30 12.60 8.69
CA GLY A 276 17.56 13.54 9.52
C GLY A 276 16.11 13.11 9.77
N ASN A 277 15.54 13.54 10.90
CA ASN A 277 14.20 13.12 11.32
C ASN A 277 13.09 13.52 10.33
N ASP A 278 13.27 14.62 9.60
CA ASP A 278 12.28 15.10 8.61
C ASP A 278 12.17 14.11 7.44
N ILE A 279 13.30 13.74 6.83
CA ILE A 279 13.36 12.78 5.71
C ILE A 279 12.89 11.40 6.15
N LYS A 280 13.27 10.95 7.35
CA LYS A 280 12.75 9.70 7.93
C LYS A 280 11.23 9.71 8.08
N GLY A 281 10.67 10.85 8.49
CA GLY A 281 9.22 11.03 8.59
C GLY A 281 8.51 10.81 7.25
N GLU A 282 9.08 11.33 6.17
CA GLU A 282 8.56 11.13 4.81
C GLU A 282 8.70 9.67 4.35
N ILE A 283 9.87 9.04 4.55
CA ILE A 283 10.09 7.62 4.25
C ILE A 283 9.06 6.74 4.99
N TYR A 284 8.88 6.95 6.30
CA TYR A 284 7.92 6.18 7.08
C TYR A 284 6.48 6.44 6.68
N THR A 285 6.16 7.65 6.20
CA THR A 285 4.86 7.95 5.63
C THR A 285 4.61 7.14 4.35
N ILE A 286 5.61 7.03 3.47
CA ILE A 286 5.51 6.22 2.25
C ILE A 286 5.43 4.72 2.58
N ILE A 287 6.21 4.23 3.53
CA ILE A 287 6.16 2.82 3.98
C ILE A 287 4.80 2.46 4.56
N ARG A 288 4.21 3.37 5.35
CA ARG A 288 2.87 3.19 5.90
C ARG A 288 1.80 3.19 4.81
N LYS A 289 2.01 3.92 3.72
CA LYS A 289 1.18 3.84 2.51
C LYS A 289 1.37 2.50 1.79
N LEU A 290 2.58 1.96 1.71
CA LEU A 290 2.87 0.62 1.18
C LEU A 290 2.45 -0.53 2.14
N SER A 291 1.46 -0.29 3.00
CA SER A 291 0.86 -1.28 3.91
C SER A 291 1.84 -1.92 4.92
N SER A 292 2.95 -1.26 5.24
CA SER A 292 3.90 -1.71 6.27
C SER A 292 3.86 -0.82 7.51
N ASP A 293 3.87 -1.42 8.70
CA ASP A 293 3.93 -0.66 9.95
C ASP A 293 5.37 -0.16 10.21
N PRO A 294 5.61 1.17 10.25
CA PRO A 294 6.95 1.72 10.47
C PRO A 294 7.51 1.39 11.87
N ILE A 295 6.64 1.04 12.82
CA ILE A 295 7.03 0.65 14.19
C ILE A 295 7.81 -0.68 14.17
N LYS A 296 7.45 -1.63 13.29
CA LYS A 296 8.17 -2.91 13.16
C LYS A 296 9.60 -2.73 12.63
N LEU A 297 9.89 -1.62 11.96
CA LEU A 297 11.20 -1.30 11.42
C LEU A 297 12.12 -0.62 12.44
N GLN A 298 11.59 -0.08 13.55
CA GLN A 298 12.38 0.60 14.58
C GLN A 298 12.91 -0.37 15.64
N ASP A 299 12.23 -1.49 15.86
CA ASP A 299 12.59 -2.49 16.87
C ASP A 299 13.61 -3.52 16.33
N SER A 300 14.82 -3.06 15.97
CA SER A 300 16.07 -3.86 15.96
C SER A 300 16.07 -5.23 15.26
N PHE A 301 15.15 -5.48 14.31
CA PHE A 301 15.08 -6.75 13.58
C PHE A 301 15.65 -6.58 12.18
N ILE A 302 16.33 -7.60 11.66
CA ILE A 302 16.76 -7.65 10.25
C ILE A 302 15.47 -7.54 9.42
N PRO A 303 15.25 -6.43 8.68
CA PRO A 303 13.98 -6.24 7.98
C PRO A 303 13.78 -7.37 6.98
N SER A 304 12.54 -7.83 6.82
CA SER A 304 12.25 -8.85 5.81
C SER A 304 12.61 -8.35 4.40
N PRO A 305 12.94 -9.24 3.44
CA PRO A 305 13.23 -8.83 2.07
C PRO A 305 12.14 -7.94 1.45
N GLY A 306 10.87 -8.22 1.76
CA GLY A 306 9.74 -7.38 1.34
C GLY A 306 9.73 -5.98 1.97
N GLU A 307 10.15 -5.85 3.23
CA GLU A 307 10.29 -4.55 3.90
C GLU A 307 11.48 -3.75 3.39
N ILE A 308 12.63 -4.39 3.15
CA ILE A 308 13.79 -3.75 2.50
C ILE A 308 13.39 -3.19 1.13
N ARG A 309 12.64 -3.96 0.34
CA ARG A 309 12.17 -3.50 -0.95
C ARG A 309 11.25 -2.28 -0.85
N LYS A 310 10.33 -2.27 0.10
CA LYS A 310 9.47 -1.11 0.38
C LYS A 310 10.31 0.10 0.82
N LEU A 311 11.36 -0.10 1.62
CA LEU A 311 12.31 0.94 2.01
C LEU A 311 13.07 1.51 0.80
N MET A 312 13.52 0.66 -0.12
CA MET A 312 14.19 1.10 -1.35
C MET A 312 13.26 1.91 -2.25
N ILE A 313 12.03 1.44 -2.45
CA ILE A 313 11.00 2.17 -3.19
C ILE A 313 10.76 3.52 -2.51
N ALA A 314 10.49 3.53 -1.20
CA ALA A 314 10.23 4.75 -0.46
C ALA A 314 11.38 5.77 -0.55
N LYS A 315 12.62 5.32 -0.33
CA LYS A 315 13.82 6.16 -0.43
C LYS A 315 14.03 6.68 -1.85
N GLY A 316 13.91 5.81 -2.85
CA GLY A 316 14.10 6.17 -4.25
C GLY A 316 13.05 7.15 -4.75
N LEU A 317 11.80 7.02 -4.31
CA LEU A 317 10.73 7.95 -4.66
C LEU A 317 10.97 9.37 -4.13
N LEU A 318 11.62 9.52 -2.97
CA LEU A 318 11.99 10.85 -2.44
C LEU A 318 13.02 11.58 -3.30
N GLN A 319 13.85 10.84 -4.03
CA GLN A 319 14.85 11.42 -4.93
C GLN A 319 14.23 11.97 -6.22
N SER A 320 12.93 11.74 -6.44
CA SER A 320 12.20 12.19 -7.63
C SER A 320 12.94 11.83 -8.95
N PRO A 321 13.27 10.55 -9.16
CA PRO A 321 14.01 10.12 -10.36
C PRO A 321 13.18 10.38 -11.63
N SER A 322 13.87 10.69 -12.72
CA SER A 322 13.28 10.86 -14.05
C SER A 322 12.90 9.51 -14.69
N LEU A 323 13.62 8.43 -14.35
CA LEU A 323 13.37 7.05 -14.79
C LEU A 323 13.36 6.08 -13.61
N ILE A 324 12.31 5.28 -13.46
CA ILE A 324 12.24 4.20 -12.47
C ILE A 324 12.36 2.84 -13.16
N ILE A 325 13.26 1.98 -12.71
CA ILE A 325 13.43 0.62 -13.19
C ILE A 325 13.23 -0.35 -12.02
N LEU A 326 12.23 -1.21 -12.13
CA LEU A 326 11.86 -2.19 -11.11
C LEU A 326 12.03 -3.61 -11.65
N ASP A 327 12.92 -4.40 -11.04
CA ASP A 327 13.11 -5.81 -11.40
C ASP A 327 12.39 -6.74 -10.42
N GLU A 328 11.33 -7.42 -10.89
CA GLU A 328 10.41 -8.27 -10.12
C GLU A 328 9.92 -7.64 -8.81
N PRO A 329 9.33 -6.42 -8.85
CA PRO A 329 9.02 -5.66 -7.64
C PRO A 329 8.03 -6.35 -6.71
N THR A 330 7.14 -7.18 -7.23
CA THR A 330 6.11 -7.89 -6.45
C THR A 330 6.64 -9.09 -5.68
N ASN A 331 7.86 -9.56 -5.99
CA ASN A 331 8.45 -10.70 -5.30
C ASN A 331 8.64 -10.39 -3.80
N HIS A 332 8.42 -11.38 -2.94
CA HIS A 332 8.47 -11.27 -1.48
C HIS A 332 7.52 -10.21 -0.86
N MET A 333 6.59 -9.62 -1.63
CA MET A 333 5.59 -8.70 -1.11
C MET A 333 4.28 -9.44 -0.80
N ASP A 334 3.65 -9.05 0.31
CA ASP A 334 2.30 -9.44 0.64
C ASP A 334 1.30 -8.78 -0.32
N LEU A 335 0.14 -9.42 -0.48
CA LEU A 335 -0.86 -9.02 -1.48
C LEU A 335 -1.37 -7.58 -1.26
N ASP A 336 -1.63 -7.19 -0.02
CA ASP A 336 -2.06 -5.83 0.32
C ASP A 336 -1.01 -4.80 -0.14
N SER A 337 0.27 -5.15 -0.02
CA SER A 337 1.37 -4.30 -0.45
C SER A 337 1.58 -4.30 -1.96
N ILE A 338 1.33 -5.41 -2.65
CA ILE A 338 1.29 -5.45 -4.12
C ILE A 338 0.20 -4.51 -4.63
N ILE A 339 -1.01 -4.57 -4.06
CA ILE A 339 -2.13 -3.70 -4.45
C ILE A 339 -1.79 -2.23 -4.19
N SER A 340 -1.19 -1.92 -3.03
CA SER A 340 -0.76 -0.55 -2.71
C SER A 340 0.31 -0.04 -3.67
N LEU A 341 1.27 -0.89 -4.04
CA LEU A 341 2.30 -0.55 -5.01
C LEU A 341 1.74 -0.35 -6.43
N GLU A 342 0.82 -1.23 -6.85
CA GLU A 342 0.11 -1.14 -8.13
C GLU A 342 -0.60 0.22 -8.27
N LEU A 343 -1.34 0.63 -7.25
CA LEU A 343 -2.02 1.93 -7.22
C LEU A 343 -1.03 3.10 -7.24
N ALA A 344 0.05 3.03 -6.46
CA ALA A 344 1.09 4.06 -6.45
C ALA A 344 1.75 4.22 -7.83
N LEU A 345 2.17 3.12 -8.47
CA LEU A 345 2.82 3.17 -9.78
C LEU A 345 1.84 3.62 -10.89
N LYS A 346 0.55 3.32 -10.74
CA LYS A 346 -0.48 3.83 -11.64
C LYS A 346 -0.60 5.35 -11.60
N GLU A 347 -0.50 5.95 -10.41
CA GLU A 347 -0.53 7.41 -10.21
C GLU A 347 0.80 8.12 -10.51
N TYR A 348 1.90 7.36 -10.67
CA TYR A 348 3.20 7.94 -11.04
C TYR A 348 3.16 8.57 -12.44
N ASN A 349 3.48 9.86 -12.50
CA ASN A 349 3.56 10.66 -13.72
C ASN A 349 5.00 10.78 -14.24
N GLY A 350 5.75 9.68 -14.25
CA GLY A 350 7.09 9.65 -14.84
C GLY A 350 7.30 8.39 -15.66
N THR A 351 8.47 8.28 -16.27
CA THR A 351 8.83 7.12 -17.09
C THR A 351 9.25 5.96 -16.19
N MET A 352 8.77 4.76 -16.50
CA MET A 352 9.16 3.55 -15.76
C MET A 352 9.37 2.35 -16.67
N ILE A 353 10.25 1.45 -16.23
CA ILE A 353 10.45 0.13 -16.79
C ILE A 353 10.20 -0.89 -15.67
N ILE A 354 9.27 -1.82 -15.89
CA ILE A 354 8.93 -2.85 -14.92
C ILE A 354 9.21 -4.22 -15.54
N ILE A 355 10.09 -4.98 -14.94
CA ILE A 355 10.24 -6.41 -15.24
C ILE A 355 9.33 -7.17 -14.28
N SER A 356 8.36 -7.91 -14.80
CA SER A 356 7.56 -8.80 -13.96
C SER A 356 7.01 -9.99 -14.75
N HIS A 357 6.86 -11.12 -14.08
CA HIS A 357 6.09 -12.26 -14.58
C HIS A 357 4.58 -12.16 -14.29
N ASP A 358 4.14 -11.24 -13.42
CA ASP A 358 2.73 -11.03 -13.10
C ASP A 358 2.05 -10.13 -14.15
N LYS A 359 1.33 -10.76 -15.07
CA LYS A 359 0.58 -10.07 -16.12
C LYS A 359 -0.49 -9.14 -15.57
N THR A 360 -1.17 -9.55 -14.50
CA THR A 360 -2.23 -8.75 -13.87
C THR A 360 -1.68 -7.44 -13.34
N PHE A 361 -0.50 -7.48 -12.74
CA PHE A 361 0.21 -6.31 -12.25
C PHE A 361 0.67 -5.40 -13.40
N LEU A 362 1.27 -5.99 -14.45
CA LEU A 362 1.69 -5.24 -15.62
C LEU A 362 0.51 -4.57 -16.31
N ASP A 363 -0.54 -5.31 -16.66
CA ASP A 363 -1.73 -4.80 -17.36
C ASP A 363 -2.40 -3.63 -16.63
N ALA A 364 -2.26 -3.54 -15.30
CA ALA A 364 -2.80 -2.45 -14.50
C ALA A 364 -1.97 -1.15 -14.54
N VAL A 365 -0.67 -1.25 -14.84
CA VAL A 365 0.31 -0.17 -14.63
C VAL A 365 0.94 0.31 -15.94
N ILE A 366 1.28 -0.58 -16.88
CA ILE A 366 2.10 -0.26 -18.05
C ILE A 366 1.29 0.17 -19.27
N THR A 367 1.93 0.90 -20.19
CA THR A 367 1.39 1.36 -21.47
C THR A 367 2.00 0.63 -22.67
N HIS A 368 3.24 0.15 -22.55
CA HIS A 368 3.96 -0.56 -23.60
C HIS A 368 4.52 -1.88 -23.08
N ILE A 369 4.65 -2.89 -23.94
CA ILE A 369 5.18 -4.22 -23.59
C ILE A 369 6.37 -4.54 -24.47
N TRP A 370 7.50 -4.87 -23.86
CA TRP A 370 8.63 -5.49 -24.51
C TRP A 370 8.67 -6.98 -24.15
N GLU A 371 8.39 -7.82 -25.14
CA GLU A 371 8.36 -9.26 -24.96
C GLU A 371 9.65 -9.91 -25.46
N PHE A 372 10.34 -10.59 -24.56
CA PHE A 372 11.54 -11.38 -24.83
C PHE A 372 11.09 -12.77 -25.26
N ARG A 373 11.10 -13.01 -26.57
CA ARG A 373 10.72 -14.28 -27.18
C ARG A 373 11.95 -15.10 -27.52
N LYS A 374 11.86 -16.41 -27.31
CA LYS A 374 12.84 -17.38 -27.81
C LYS A 374 12.55 -17.62 -29.30
N GLU A 375 13.50 -17.30 -30.17
CA GLU A 375 13.41 -17.61 -31.61
C GLU A 375 14.06 -18.96 -31.92
N ASP A 376 15.26 -19.21 -31.39
CA ASP A 376 16.01 -20.48 -31.51
C ASP A 376 16.49 -20.97 -30.14
N GLU A 377 17.12 -22.16 -30.08
CA GLU A 377 17.59 -22.78 -28.82
C GLU A 377 18.40 -21.85 -27.92
N ASP A 378 19.18 -20.94 -28.52
CA ASP A 378 20.05 -19.98 -27.84
C ASP A 378 19.83 -18.51 -28.25
N LEU A 379 18.85 -18.20 -29.11
CA LEU A 379 18.58 -16.84 -29.58
C LEU A 379 17.26 -16.30 -29.01
N TYR A 380 17.36 -15.17 -28.32
CA TYR A 380 16.22 -14.38 -27.87
C TYR A 380 16.09 -13.11 -28.70
N ARG A 381 14.85 -12.66 -28.90
CA ARG A 381 14.54 -11.39 -29.56
C ARG A 381 13.55 -10.57 -28.75
N ILE A 382 13.80 -9.26 -28.67
CA ILE A 382 12.84 -8.31 -28.09
C ILE A 382 11.84 -7.91 -29.16
N LYS A 383 10.55 -8.10 -28.87
CA LYS A 383 9.43 -7.57 -29.64
C LYS A 383 8.80 -6.42 -28.86
N ASN A 384 8.79 -5.22 -29.44
CA ASN A 384 8.21 -4.01 -28.85
C ASN A 384 6.83 -3.68 -29.41
#